data_AF-A0A0F9HLR9-F1
#
_entry.id   AF-A0A0F9HLR9-F1
#
_cell.length_a   1.000
_cell.length_b   1.000
_cell.length_c   1.000
_cell.angle_alpha   90.00
_cell.angle_beta   90.00
_cell.angle_gamma   90.00
#
_symmetry.space_group_name_H-M   'P 1'
#
loop_
_entity.id
_entity.type
_entity.pdbx_description
1 polymer ?
#
loop_
_entity_poly.entity_id
_entity_poly.type
_entity_poly.pdbx_seq_one_letter_code
_entity_poly.pdbx_strand_id
1 'polypeptide(L)'
;MLDFFFYNEISPKESFGPNARTLGNLIKKRFNGLAAIMKEMERHGVLPTKAMMELLFEHTPQNSAKQGSTKPGSKGKNIQDDAFFTSAFESIELQKENTILKQKLDGSRNRLKEVLDNIQVTKGGFGKTKLVLHMDITKFQELKSLSK
;
A
#
# COMPACT_ATOMS: atom_id res chain seq x y z
N MET A 1 -26.71 -50.54 24.35
CA MET A 1 -26.07 -49.38 25.01
C MET A 1 -24.83 -48.92 24.27
N LEU A 2 -23.90 -49.81 23.87
CA LEU A 2 -22.76 -49.43 23.02
C LEU A 2 -23.18 -48.94 21.62
N ASP A 3 -24.25 -49.52 21.05
CA ASP A 3 -24.74 -49.12 19.73
C ASP A 3 -25.18 -47.65 19.68
N PHE A 4 -25.70 -47.10 20.78
CA PHE A 4 -26.07 -45.69 20.86
C PHE A 4 -24.88 -44.76 20.60
N PHE A 5 -23.70 -45.10 21.11
CA PHE A 5 -22.47 -44.33 20.90
C PHE A 5 -21.99 -44.45 19.46
N PHE A 6 -22.12 -45.62 18.84
CA PHE A 6 -21.79 -45.83 17.43
C PHE A 6 -22.73 -45.07 16.48
N TYR A 7 -24.04 -45.14 16.72
CA TYR A 7 -25.03 -44.47 15.87
C TYR A 7 -25.00 -42.94 15.96
N ASN A 8 -24.59 -42.40 17.10
CA ASN A 8 -24.50 -40.94 17.30
C ASN A 8 -23.08 -40.40 17.16
N GLU A 9 -22.11 -41.25 16.78
CA GLU A 9 -20.68 -40.92 16.62
C GLU A 9 -20.07 -40.25 17.86
N ILE A 10 -20.51 -40.67 19.04
CA ILE A 10 -20.07 -40.10 20.33
C ILE A 10 -19.10 -41.06 21.00
N SER A 11 -18.00 -40.57 21.55
CA SER A 11 -17.10 -41.43 22.32
C SER A 11 -17.75 -41.88 23.63
N PRO A 12 -17.73 -43.19 23.98
CA PRO A 12 -18.20 -43.69 25.27
C PRO A 12 -17.46 -43.10 26.49
N LYS A 13 -16.30 -42.47 26.25
CA LYS A 13 -15.49 -41.80 27.28
C LYS A 13 -15.78 -40.29 27.37
N GLU A 14 -16.63 -39.75 26.52
CA GLU A 14 -16.94 -38.32 26.48
C GLU A 14 -17.93 -37.96 27.59
N SER A 15 -17.50 -37.11 28.54
CA SER A 15 -18.36 -36.60 29.59
C SER A 15 -19.10 -35.37 29.09
N PHE A 16 -20.40 -35.49 28.84
CA PHE A 16 -21.26 -34.34 28.47
C PHE A 16 -21.47 -33.33 29.60
N GLY A 17 -20.84 -33.54 30.76
CA GLY A 17 -21.15 -32.82 31.98
C GLY A 17 -22.60 -33.07 32.44
N PRO A 18 -22.96 -32.61 33.64
CA PRO A 18 -24.28 -32.88 34.22
C PRO A 18 -25.45 -32.20 33.47
N ASN A 19 -25.17 -31.28 32.54
CA ASN A 19 -26.18 -30.59 31.74
C ASN A 19 -25.63 -30.32 30.33
N ALA A 20 -26.43 -30.62 29.29
CA ALA A 20 -26.16 -30.30 27.87
C ALA A 20 -25.81 -28.80 27.61
N ARG A 21 -26.03 -27.95 28.62
CA ARG A 21 -25.62 -26.55 28.69
C ARG A 21 -24.10 -26.34 28.54
N THR A 22 -23.28 -27.28 29.00
CA THR A 22 -21.81 -27.19 28.91
C THR A 22 -21.34 -27.31 27.45
N LEU A 23 -21.93 -28.25 26.71
CA LEU A 23 -21.66 -28.45 25.28
C LEU A 23 -22.13 -27.24 24.45
N GLY A 24 -23.33 -26.72 24.74
CA GLY A 24 -23.83 -25.50 24.08
C GLY A 24 -22.93 -24.28 24.30
N ASN A 25 -22.37 -24.13 25.50
CA ASN A 25 -21.42 -23.05 25.81
C ASN A 25 -20.09 -23.22 25.06
N LEU A 26 -19.59 -24.45 24.90
CA LEU A 26 -18.38 -24.74 24.15
C LEU A 26 -18.55 -24.40 22.66
N ILE A 27 -19.68 -24.80 22.07
CA ILE A 27 -20.01 -24.52 20.66
C ILE A 27 -20.14 -23.01 20.44
N LYS A 28 -20.85 -22.29 21.32
CA LYS A 28 -20.97 -20.82 21.25
C LYS A 28 -19.62 -20.13 21.30
N LYS A 29 -18.73 -20.54 22.21
CA LYS A 29 -17.37 -19.97 22.30
C LYS A 29 -16.58 -20.20 21.02
N ARG A 30 -16.68 -21.39 20.41
CA ARG A 30 -16.02 -21.71 19.13
C ARG A 30 -16.54 -20.84 17.99
N PHE A 31 -17.86 -20.69 17.86
CA PHE A 31 -18.46 -19.83 16.84
C PHE A 31 -18.08 -18.36 17.01
N ASN A 32 -18.07 -17.85 18.24
CA ASN A 32 -17.62 -16.47 18.50
C ASN A 32 -16.16 -16.27 18.11
N GLY A 33 -15.30 -17.26 18.39
CA GLY A 33 -13.90 -17.25 17.95
C GLY A 33 -13.77 -17.26 16.43
N LEU A 34 -14.51 -18.11 15.74
CA LEU A 34 -14.55 -18.16 14.28
C LEU A 34 -15.03 -16.84 13.67
N ALA A 35 -16.10 -16.26 14.21
CA ALA A 35 -16.62 -14.97 13.75
C ALA A 35 -15.60 -13.84 13.95
N ALA A 36 -14.86 -13.85 15.06
CA ALA A 36 -13.78 -12.89 15.29
C ALA A 36 -12.64 -13.07 14.28
N ILE A 37 -12.22 -14.31 14.02
CA ILE A 37 -11.18 -14.61 13.01
C ILE A 37 -11.64 -14.19 11.62
N MET A 38 -12.87 -14.52 11.22
CA MET A 38 -13.43 -14.09 9.92
C MET A 38 -13.44 -12.57 9.79
N LYS A 39 -13.88 -11.85 10.83
CA LYS A 39 -13.91 -10.39 10.84
C LYS A 39 -12.51 -9.78 10.77
N GLU A 40 -11.53 -10.38 11.44
CA GLU A 40 -10.13 -9.95 11.40
C GLU A 40 -9.52 -10.16 10.01
N MET A 41 -9.76 -11.33 9.39
CA MET A 41 -9.34 -11.62 8.02
C MET A 41 -9.98 -10.66 7.01
N GLU A 42 -11.25 -10.31 7.21
CA GLU A 42 -11.95 -9.35 6.36
C GLU A 42 -11.35 -7.95 6.48
N ARG A 43 -11.10 -7.47 7.71
CA ARG A 43 -10.57 -6.13 7.97
C ARG A 43 -9.14 -5.94 7.47
N HIS A 44 -8.26 -6.93 7.68
CA HIS A 44 -6.83 -6.78 7.39
C HIS A 44 -6.41 -7.36 6.04
N GLY A 45 -7.12 -8.34 5.50
CA GLY A 45 -6.78 -8.99 4.24
C GLY A 45 -7.75 -8.63 3.11
N VAL A 46 -9.00 -9.05 3.24
CA VAL A 46 -9.93 -9.07 2.11
C VAL A 46 -10.40 -7.68 1.70
N LEU A 47 -10.78 -6.81 2.64
CA LEU A 47 -11.29 -5.47 2.33
C LEU A 47 -10.22 -4.54 1.73
N PRO A 48 -8.99 -4.44 2.28
CA PRO A 48 -7.96 -3.59 1.69
C PRO A 48 -7.56 -4.06 0.29
N THR A 49 -7.42 -5.38 0.07
CA THR A 49 -7.09 -5.93 -1.25
C THR A 49 -8.21 -5.70 -2.26
N LYS A 50 -9.47 -5.83 -1.83
CA LYS A 50 -10.62 -5.50 -2.67
C LYS A 50 -10.61 -4.03 -3.08
N ALA A 51 -10.42 -3.11 -2.11
CA ALA A 51 -10.34 -1.68 -2.39
C ALA A 51 -9.18 -1.35 -3.35
N MET A 52 -8.01 -1.96 -3.13
CA MET A 52 -6.86 -1.80 -4.03
C MET A 52 -7.16 -2.28 -5.45
N MET A 53 -7.83 -3.43 -5.61
CA MET A 53 -8.22 -3.92 -6.93
C MET A 53 -9.25 -3.01 -7.60
N GLU A 54 -10.28 -2.56 -6.88
CA GLU A 54 -11.28 -1.62 -7.41
C GLU A 54 -10.62 -0.35 -7.93
N LEU A 55 -9.65 0.22 -7.19
CA LEU A 55 -8.88 1.39 -7.63
C LEU A 55 -8.05 1.12 -8.88
N LEU A 56 -7.38 -0.03 -8.96
CA LEU A 56 -6.61 -0.41 -10.14
C LEU A 56 -7.50 -0.50 -11.38
N PHE A 57 -8.71 -1.03 -11.24
CA PHE A 57 -9.66 -1.14 -12.36
C PHE A 57 -10.37 0.17 -12.67
N GLU A 58 -10.58 1.07 -11.71
CA GLU A 58 -11.17 2.41 -11.94
C GLU A 58 -10.22 3.35 -12.70
N HIS A 59 -8.90 3.23 -12.47
CA HIS A 59 -7.88 3.98 -13.20
C HIS A 59 -7.53 3.40 -14.59
N THR A 60 -8.08 2.23 -14.97
CA THR A 60 -7.95 1.74 -16.34
C THR A 60 -9.03 2.37 -17.23
N PRO A 61 -8.70 2.92 -18.42
CA PRO A 61 -9.71 3.43 -19.33
C PRO A 61 -10.60 2.27 -19.76
N GLN A 62 -11.84 2.26 -19.28
CA GLN A 62 -12.85 1.29 -19.70
C GLN A 62 -13.16 1.50 -21.18
N ASN A 63 -12.52 0.70 -22.04
CA ASN A 63 -12.99 0.48 -23.39
C ASN A 63 -14.30 -0.32 -23.32
N SER A 64 -15.41 0.42 -23.41
CA SER A 64 -16.72 0.01 -23.93
C SER A 64 -17.02 -1.49 -24.04
N ALA A 65 -17.77 -2.05 -23.09
CA ALA A 65 -18.96 -2.88 -23.31
C ALA A 65 -19.53 -3.39 -21.98
N LYS A 66 -20.85 -3.31 -21.84
CA LYS A 66 -21.64 -3.71 -20.66
C LYS A 66 -21.42 -5.19 -20.30
N GLN A 67 -21.33 -5.52 -19.00
CA GLN A 67 -22.18 -6.54 -18.34
C GLN A 67 -21.93 -6.68 -16.82
N GLY A 68 -22.97 -6.33 -16.04
CA GLY A 68 -23.47 -7.04 -14.84
C GLY A 68 -22.55 -7.36 -13.65
N SER A 69 -22.68 -6.57 -12.58
CA SER A 69 -22.76 -7.12 -11.21
C SER A 69 -23.37 -6.11 -10.22
N THR A 70 -24.61 -6.39 -9.83
CA THR A 70 -25.25 -6.11 -8.53
C THR A 70 -24.71 -4.97 -7.66
N LYS A 71 -25.50 -3.90 -7.55
CA LYS A 71 -25.58 -3.09 -6.32
C LYS A 71 -26.07 -3.99 -5.17
N PRO A 72 -25.47 -3.92 -3.97
CA PRO A 72 -26.21 -4.12 -2.73
C PRO A 72 -26.41 -2.75 -2.07
N GLY A 73 -27.67 -2.34 -1.96
CA GLY A 73 -28.03 -1.36 -0.94
C GLY A 73 -27.90 -2.00 0.44
N SER A 74 -27.24 -1.33 1.37
CA SER A 74 -27.51 -1.45 2.81
C SER A 74 -27.06 -0.17 3.51
N LYS A 75 -27.90 0.27 4.43
CA LYS A 75 -27.85 1.52 5.16
C LYS A 75 -26.70 1.53 6.17
N GLY A 76 -26.12 2.71 6.36
CA GLY A 76 -25.15 3.00 7.44
C GLY A 76 -23.83 3.51 6.90
N LYS A 77 -23.82 4.70 6.29
CA LYS A 77 -22.59 5.36 5.86
C LYS A 77 -21.85 5.82 7.12
N ASN A 78 -20.88 5.03 7.59
CA ASN A 78 -19.91 5.46 8.60
C ASN A 78 -19.06 6.54 7.96
N ILE A 79 -19.38 7.80 8.27
CA ILE A 79 -18.61 8.99 7.83
C ILE A 79 -17.12 8.88 8.27
N GLN A 80 -16.85 8.10 9.32
CA GLN A 80 -15.50 7.84 9.83
C GLN A 80 -14.65 6.97 8.89
N ASP A 81 -15.28 6.05 8.15
CA ASP A 81 -14.55 5.16 7.24
C ASP A 81 -14.08 5.96 6.01
N ASP A 82 -14.92 6.84 5.46
CA ASP A 82 -14.57 7.72 4.34
C ASP A 82 -13.41 8.68 4.69
N ALA A 83 -13.40 9.24 5.90
CA ALA A 83 -12.33 10.11 6.38
C ALA A 83 -11.01 9.36 6.59
N PHE A 84 -11.08 8.12 7.09
CA PHE A 84 -9.91 7.24 7.23
C PHE A 84 -9.29 6.92 5.87
N PHE A 85 -10.09 6.54 4.86
CA PHE A 85 -9.57 6.26 3.52
C PHE A 85 -9.00 7.51 2.86
N THR A 86 -9.68 8.66 2.98
CA THR A 86 -9.19 9.94 2.41
C THR A 86 -7.82 10.32 2.98
N SER A 87 -7.65 10.24 4.31
CA SER A 87 -6.36 10.52 4.95
C SER A 87 -5.28 9.50 4.59
N ALA A 88 -5.65 8.22 4.42
CA ALA A 88 -4.73 7.20 3.93
C ALA A 88 -4.26 7.50 2.50
N PHE A 89 -5.17 7.89 1.59
CA PHE A 89 -4.81 8.29 0.22
C PHE A 89 -3.91 9.52 0.18
N GLU A 90 -4.28 10.57 0.93
CA GLU A 90 -3.47 11.78 1.05
C GLU A 90 -2.07 11.43 1.56
N SER A 91 -1.95 10.55 2.56
CA SER A 91 -0.65 10.11 3.07
C SER A 91 0.18 9.36 2.03
N ILE A 92 -0.44 8.52 1.20
CA ILE A 92 0.23 7.77 0.12
C ILE A 92 0.69 8.73 -0.99
N GLU A 93 -0.16 9.67 -1.39
CA GLU A 93 0.16 10.67 -2.39
C GLU A 93 1.31 11.56 -1.93
N LEU A 94 1.26 12.06 -0.69
CA LEU A 94 2.34 12.83 -0.07
C LEU A 94 3.66 12.04 0.02
N GLN A 95 3.61 10.74 0.29
CA GLN A 95 4.80 9.89 0.28
C GLN A 95 5.39 9.71 -1.13
N LYS A 96 4.53 9.53 -2.13
CA LYS A 96 4.93 9.44 -3.54
C LYS A 96 5.59 10.75 -3.99
N GLU A 97 4.98 11.89 -3.69
CA GLU A 97 5.53 13.21 -3.98
C GLU A 97 6.89 13.42 -3.30
N ASN A 98 7.01 13.10 -2.02
CA ASN A 98 8.29 13.17 -1.30
C ASN A 98 9.37 12.30 -1.95
N THR A 99 9.01 11.11 -2.41
CA THR A 99 9.94 10.19 -3.07
C THR A 99 10.41 10.77 -4.41
N ILE A 100 9.50 11.31 -5.21
CA ILE A 100 9.81 11.98 -6.48
C ILE A 100 10.69 13.21 -6.24
N LEU A 101 10.37 14.01 -5.23
CA LEU A 101 11.15 15.20 -4.87
C LEU A 101 12.56 14.84 -4.44
N LYS A 102 12.73 13.80 -3.61
CA LYS A 102 14.05 13.28 -3.23
C LYS A 102 14.84 12.80 -4.45
N GLN A 103 14.22 12.05 -5.35
CA GLN A 103 14.86 11.60 -6.59
C GLN A 103 15.28 12.78 -7.49
N LYS A 104 14.43 13.79 -7.64
CA LYS A 104 14.76 15.02 -8.39
C LYS A 104 15.93 15.76 -7.75
N LEU A 105 15.93 15.88 -6.42
CA LEU A 105 16.99 16.54 -5.68
C LEU A 105 18.32 15.79 -5.81
N ASP A 106 18.30 14.47 -5.66
CA ASP A 106 19.49 13.63 -5.84
C ASP A 106 20.01 13.68 -7.27
N GLY A 107 19.12 13.67 -8.26
CA GLY A 107 19.46 13.87 -9.67
C GLY A 107 20.16 15.21 -9.91
N SER A 108 19.60 16.30 -9.41
CA SER A 108 20.21 17.64 -9.48
C SER A 108 21.55 17.71 -8.75
N ARG A 109 21.66 17.09 -7.56
CA ARG A 109 22.89 17.05 -6.77
C ARG A 109 24.01 16.29 -7.50
N ASN A 110 23.68 15.16 -8.13
CA ASN A 110 24.65 14.36 -8.88
C ASN A 110 25.13 15.08 -10.15
N ARG A 111 24.22 15.74 -10.88
CA ARG A 111 24.59 16.58 -12.03
C ARG A 111 25.51 17.74 -11.63
N LEU A 112 25.23 18.39 -10.50
CA LEU A 112 26.08 19.45 -9.99
C LEU A 112 27.48 18.93 -9.66
N LYS A 113 27.59 17.76 -9.00
CA LYS A 113 28.88 17.13 -8.73
C LYS A 113 29.66 16.87 -10.01
N GLU A 114 29.02 16.30 -11.02
CA GLU A 114 29.66 16.04 -12.33
C GLU A 114 30.21 17.32 -12.97
N VAL A 115 29.48 18.43 -12.90
CA VAL A 115 29.96 19.72 -13.38
C VAL A 115 31.14 20.23 -12.54
N LEU A 116 31.06 20.12 -11.21
CA LEU A 116 32.14 20.55 -10.33
C LEU A 116 33.44 19.76 -10.52
N ASP A 117 33.34 18.44 -10.78
CA ASP A 117 34.51 17.59 -11.01
C ASP A 117 35.29 17.98 -12.27
N ASN A 118 34.60 18.59 -13.25
CA ASN A 118 35.19 19.11 -14.48
C ASN A 118 35.80 20.52 -14.34
N ILE A 119 35.74 21.13 -13.14
CA ILE A 119 36.33 22.43 -12.89
C ILE A 119 37.80 22.28 -12.52
N GLN A 120 38.67 22.93 -13.28
CA GLN A 120 40.10 23.00 -13.00
C GLN A 120 40.55 24.43 -12.67
N VAL A 121 41.49 24.55 -11.75
CA VAL A 121 42.12 25.82 -11.40
C VAL A 121 43.25 26.09 -12.40
N THR A 122 43.13 27.16 -13.18
CA THR A 122 44.21 27.65 -14.03
C THR A 122 44.90 28.84 -13.35
N LYS A 123 46.18 28.68 -13.04
CA LYS A 123 47.03 29.77 -12.51
C LYS A 123 47.77 30.40 -13.69
N GLY A 124 47.48 31.66 -14.01
CA GLY A 124 48.20 32.41 -15.03
C GLY A 124 49.48 33.03 -14.45
N GLY A 125 50.59 32.98 -15.18
CA GLY A 125 51.92 33.42 -14.69
C GLY A 125 52.01 34.88 -14.20
N PHE A 126 51.07 35.75 -14.60
CA PHE A 126 51.01 37.17 -14.19
C PHE A 126 49.61 37.63 -13.77
N GLY A 127 48.66 36.72 -13.55
CA GLY A 127 47.24 37.07 -13.39
C GLY A 127 46.54 36.34 -12.24
N LYS A 128 45.32 36.80 -11.92
CA LYS A 128 44.46 36.16 -10.91
C LYS A 128 44.12 34.72 -11.35
N THR A 129 44.10 33.80 -10.39
CA THR A 129 43.72 32.40 -10.61
C THR A 129 42.27 32.32 -11.07
N LYS A 130 42.00 31.53 -12.13
CA LYS A 130 40.65 31.35 -12.69
C LYS A 130 40.21 29.90 -12.56
N LEU A 131 38.92 29.69 -12.34
CA LEU A 131 38.28 28.37 -12.47
C LEU A 131 37.78 28.23 -13.90
N VAL A 132 38.21 27.17 -14.58
CA VAL A 132 37.83 26.88 -15.96
C VAL A 132 37.10 25.54 -15.96
N LEU A 133 35.89 25.55 -16.52
CA LEU A 133 35.07 24.35 -16.70
C LEU A 133 35.45 23.68 -18.02
N HIS A 134 35.98 22.47 -17.96
CA HIS A 134 36.29 21.66 -19.13
C HIS A 134 35.07 20.83 -19.53
N MET A 135 34.30 21.29 -20.52
CA MET A 135 33.16 20.53 -21.03
C MET A 135 32.88 20.83 -22.51
N ASP A 136 32.16 19.93 -23.17
CA ASP A 136 31.70 20.11 -24.55
C ASP A 136 30.68 21.26 -24.65
N ILE A 137 30.76 22.03 -25.74
CA ILE A 137 29.87 23.18 -26.00
C ILE A 137 28.41 22.73 -26.13
N THR A 138 28.16 21.54 -26.69
CA THR A 138 26.81 20.95 -26.82
C THR A 138 26.20 20.67 -25.45
N LYS A 139 26.94 19.99 -24.57
CA LYS A 139 26.53 19.73 -23.19
C LYS A 139 26.29 21.02 -22.41
N PHE A 140 27.08 22.07 -22.66
CA PHE A 140 26.88 23.37 -22.03
C PHE A 140 25.55 24.02 -22.47
N GLN A 141 25.21 23.95 -23.76
CA GLN A 141 23.94 24.48 -24.26
C GLN A 141 22.74 23.71 -23.68
N GLU A 142 22.85 22.39 -23.53
CA GLU A 142 21.84 21.56 -22.87
C GLU A 142 21.66 21.96 -21.39
N LEU A 143 22.75 22.13 -20.64
CA LEU A 143 22.66 22.61 -19.25
C LEU A 143 22.04 24.00 -19.18
N LYS A 144 22.36 24.88 -20.13
CA LYS A 144 21.83 26.24 -20.20
C LYS A 144 20.34 26.28 -20.53
N SER A 145 19.86 25.38 -21.39
CA SER A 145 18.43 25.28 -21.73
C SER A 145 17.60 24.69 -20.59
N LEU A 146 18.14 23.74 -19.83
CA LEU A 146 17.48 23.17 -18.65
C LEU A 146 17.36 24.15 -17.47
N SER A 147 18.18 25.21 -17.44
CA SER A 147 18.16 26.23 -16.38
C SER A 147 17.08 27.31 -16.59
N LYS A 148 16.43 27.35 -17.75
CA LYS A 148 15.48 28.41 -18.14
C LYS A 148 14.04 27.93 -17.97
#